data_AF-A0A8G2A2R0-F1
#
_entry.id   AF-A0A8G2A2R0-F1
#
_cell.length_a   1.000
_cell.length_b   1.000
_cell.length_c   1.000
_cell.angle_alpha   90.00
_cell.angle_beta   90.00
_cell.angle_gamma   90.00
#
_symmetry.space_group_name_H-M   'P 1'
#
loop_
_entity.id
_entity.type
_entity.pdbx_description
1 polymer ?
#
loop_
_entity_poly.entity_id
_entity_poly.type
_entity_poly.pdbx_seq_one_letter_code
_entity_poly.pdbx_strand_id
1 'polypeptide(L)' 'MPRLYEIETACRAAIVIEPNGRRTITTRRFMAELERYNWHWSPRQANQWIEHYVTTFRDVSTQEGDDRTFQLFNPDGGL' A
#
# COMPACT_ATOMS: atom_id res chain seq x y z
N MET A 1 -15.19 8.26 -14.99
CA MET A 1 -14.50 6.99 -15.31
C MET A 1 -13.42 6.82 -14.27
N PRO A 2 -13.47 5.77 -13.45
CA PRO A 2 -12.41 5.48 -12.49
C PRO A 2 -11.14 5.12 -13.27
N ARG A 3 -10.02 5.79 -13.00
CA ARG A 3 -8.77 5.63 -13.76
C ARG A 3 -7.77 4.91 -12.89
N LEU A 4 -7.05 3.93 -13.46
CA LEU A 4 -6.07 3.12 -12.72
C LEU A 4 -5.02 3.96 -11.96
N TYR A 5 -4.72 5.18 -12.42
CA TYR A 5 -3.82 6.10 -11.71
C TYR A 5 -4.35 6.52 -10.33
N GLU A 6 -5.67 6.50 -10.09
CA GLU A 6 -6.27 6.88 -8.81
C GLU A 6 -5.90 5.87 -7.73
N ILE A 7 -5.83 4.60 -8.10
CA ILE A 7 -5.38 3.51 -7.22
C ILE A 7 -3.90 3.68 -6.90
N GLU A 8 -3.06 3.99 -7.90
CA GLU A 8 -1.65 4.29 -7.66
C GLU A 8 -1.47 5.53 -6.77
N THR A 9 -2.32 6.56 -6.97
CA THR A 9 -2.29 7.80 -6.18
C THR A 9 -2.71 7.52 -4.74
N ALA A 10 -3.80 6.76 -4.53
CA ALA A 10 -4.24 6.29 -3.22
C ALA A 10 -3.16 5.45 -2.52
N CYS A 11 -2.50 4.56 -3.26
CA CYS A 11 -1.39 3.76 -2.74
C CYS A 11 -0.26 4.67 -2.25
N ARG A 12 0.21 5.60 -3.08
CA ARG A 12 1.28 6.53 -2.72
C ARG A 12 0.90 7.42 -1.53
N ALA A 13 -0.36 7.86 -1.45
CA ALA A 13 -0.87 8.65 -0.34
C ALA A 13 -0.98 7.84 0.97
N ALA A 14 -1.23 6.54 0.86
CA ALA A 14 -1.28 5.62 2.00
C ALA A 14 0.12 5.24 2.54
N ILE A 15 1.20 5.55 1.80
CA ILE A 15 2.58 5.33 2.25
C ILE A 15 2.90 6.30 3.38
N VAL A 16 3.33 5.75 4.50
CA VAL A 16 3.85 6.47 5.67
C VAL A 16 5.36 6.44 5.63
N ILE A 17 5.98 7.60 5.77
CA ILE A 17 7.44 7.70 5.94
C ILE A 17 7.71 7.75 7.45
N GLU A 18 8.29 6.68 7.95
CA GLU A 18 8.72 6.54 9.34
C GLU A 18 9.93 7.45 9.62
N PRO A 19 10.15 7.88 10.87
CA PRO A 19 11.28 8.75 11.24
C PRO A 19 12.66 8.13 10.97
N ASN A 20 12.72 6.81 10.78
CA ASN A 20 13.92 6.07 10.39
C ASN A 20 14.15 6.04 8.86
N GLY A 21 13.35 6.77 8.07
CA GLY A 21 13.42 6.81 6.61
C GLY A 21 12.77 5.62 5.90
N ARG A 22 12.24 4.64 6.65
CA ARG A 22 11.50 3.52 6.06
C ARG A 22 10.14 4.00 5.59
N ARG A 23 9.70 3.47 4.47
CA ARG A 23 8.35 3.73 3.96
C ARG A 23 7.50 2.49 4.20
N THR A 24 6.38 2.63 4.87
CA THR A 24 5.45 1.53 5.17
C THR A 24 4.07 1.85 4.64
N ILE A 25 3.34 0.84 4.21
CA ILE A 25 1.97 0.95 3.76
C ILE A 25 1.17 -0.18 4.41
N THR A 26 -0.01 0.16 4.91
CA THR A 26 -0.92 -0.83 5.53
C THR A 26 -2.17 -0.95 4.67
N THR A 27 -2.72 -2.15 4.54
CA THR A 27 -3.94 -2.41 3.76
C THR A 27 -5.09 -1.52 4.22
N ARG A 28 -5.24 -1.29 5.54
CA ARG A 28 -6.23 -0.36 6.10
C ARG A 28 -6.12 1.06 5.57
N ARG A 29 -4.90 1.58 5.51
CA ARG A 29 -4.62 2.94 5.02
C ARG A 29 -4.90 3.03 3.54
N PHE A 30 -4.49 2.01 2.79
CA PHE A 30 -4.73 1.96 1.36
C PHE A 30 -6.23 1.92 1.04
N MET A 31 -7.01 1.10 1.74
CA MET A 31 -8.47 1.09 1.61
C MET A 31 -9.10 2.43 1.98
N ALA A 32 -8.67 3.06 3.09
CA ALA A 32 -9.19 4.37 3.49
C ALA A 32 -8.94 5.44 2.41
N GLU A 33 -7.78 5.43 1.76
CA GLU A 33 -7.49 6.34 0.66
C GLU A 33 -8.32 5.99 -0.59
N LEU A 34 -8.49 4.70 -0.92
CA LEU A 34 -9.34 4.26 -2.04
C LEU A 34 -10.80 4.72 -1.86
N GLU A 35 -11.35 4.63 -0.65
CA GLU A 35 -12.71 5.11 -0.36
C GLU A 35 -12.88 6.61 -0.66
N ARG A 36 -11.83 7.42 -0.48
CA ARG A 36 -11.86 8.86 -0.83
C ARG A 36 -11.99 9.09 -2.33
N TYR A 37 -11.51 8.15 -3.14
CA TYR A 37 -11.66 8.14 -4.59
C TYR A 37 -12.91 7.36 -5.06
N ASN A 38 -13.83 7.03 -4.14
CA ASN A 38 -15.05 6.24 -4.43
C ASN A 38 -14.75 4.80 -4.88
N TRP A 39 -13.59 4.25 -4.48
CA TRP A 39 -13.22 2.86 -4.72
C TRP A 39 -13.50 2.02 -3.47
N HIS A 40 -14.40 1.05 -3.61
CA HIS A 40 -14.73 0.11 -2.54
C HIS A 40 -14.05 -1.23 -2.79
N TRP A 41 -12.85 -1.39 -2.25
CA TRP A 41 -12.09 -2.63 -2.35
C TRP A 41 -12.17 -3.46 -1.08
N SER A 42 -12.17 -4.78 -1.23
CA SER A 42 -11.98 -5.69 -0.11
C SER A 42 -10.49 -5.76 0.25
N PRO A 43 -10.15 -6.03 1.52
CA PRO A 43 -8.75 -6.02 1.95
C PRO A 43 -7.91 -7.09 1.23
N ARG A 44 -8.51 -8.25 0.88
CA ARG A 44 -7.89 -9.25 0.00
C ARG A 44 -7.55 -8.70 -1.39
N GLN A 45 -8.41 -7.85 -1.96
CA GLN A 45 -8.22 -7.25 -3.27
C GLN A 45 -7.11 -6.20 -3.25
N ALA A 46 -7.08 -5.39 -2.20
CA ALA A 46 -6.01 -4.45 -1.91
C ALA A 46 -4.65 -5.16 -1.73
N ASN A 47 -4.62 -6.27 -0.97
CA ASN A 47 -3.42 -7.09 -0.79
C ASN A 47 -2.90 -7.64 -2.12
N GLN A 48 -3.77 -8.26 -2.92
CA GLN A 48 -3.38 -8.77 -4.24
C GLN A 48 -2.86 -7.68 -5.16
N TRP A 49 -3.44 -6.47 -5.10
CA TRP A 49 -2.94 -5.35 -5.90
C TRP A 49 -1.55 -4.92 -5.44
N ILE A 50 -1.30 -4.79 -4.13
CA ILE A 50 0.03 -4.43 -3.60
C ILE A 50 1.06 -5.48 -4.01
N GLU A 51 0.73 -6.77 -3.87
CA GLU A 51 1.60 -7.90 -4.27
C GLU A 51 1.91 -7.89 -5.77
N HIS A 52 0.95 -7.52 -6.63
CA HIS A 52 1.11 -7.54 -8.08
C HIS A 52 1.81 -6.30 -8.62
N TYR A 53 1.50 -5.12 -8.08
CA TYR A 53 1.94 -3.84 -8.63
C TYR A 53 3.24 -3.33 -8.04
N VAL A 54 3.61 -3.78 -6.83
CA VAL A 54 4.77 -3.23 -6.14
C VAL A 54 5.72 -4.31 -5.68
N THR A 55 6.58 -4.72 -6.61
CA THR A 55 7.68 -5.68 -6.39
C THR A 55 8.74 -5.17 -5.39
N THR A 56 8.74 -3.88 -5.06
CA THR A 56 9.66 -3.26 -4.10
C THR A 56 9.12 -3.25 -2.67
N PHE A 57 7.85 -3.57 -2.44
CA PHE A 57 7.31 -3.72 -1.09
C PHE A 57 7.53 -5.16 -0.60
N ARG A 58 8.05 -5.29 0.62
CA ARG A 58 8.15 -6.56 1.33
C ARG A 58 7.00 -6.65 2.33
N ASP A 59 6.27 -7.76 2.33
CA ASP A 59 5.31 -8.04 3.39
C ASP A 59 6.06 -8.20 4.72
N VAL A 60 5.67 -7.37 5.69
CA VAL A 60 6.16 -7.39 7.08
C VAL A 60 4.98 -7.54 8.04
N SER A 61 3.89 -8.13 7.56
CA SER A 61 2.67 -8.28 8.34
C SER A 61 2.97 -9.08 9.60
N THR A 62 2.73 -8.47 10.77
CA THR A 62 2.92 -9.13 12.08
C THR A 62 1.60 -9.67 12.64
N GLN A 63 0.48 -9.35 12.00
CA GLN A 63 -0.85 -9.77 12.43
C GLN A 63 -1.44 -10.77 11.43
N GLU A 64 -2.03 -11.85 11.94
CA GLU A 64 -2.84 -12.75 11.11
C GLU A 64 -4.16 -12.05 10.73
N GLY A 65 -4.38 -11.88 9.42
CA GLY A 65 -5.60 -11.30 8.87
C GLY A 65 -5.40 -10.63 7.52
N ASP A 66 -6.46 -9.99 7.03
CA ASP A 66 -6.41 -9.23 5.77
C ASP A 66 -5.76 -7.84 5.93
N ASP A 67 -5.49 -7.39 7.17
CA ASP A 67 -4.78 -6.15 7.47
C ASP A 67 -3.26 -6.37 7.43
N ARG A 68 -2.73 -6.44 6.20
CA ARG A 68 -1.30 -6.65 5.99
C ARG A 68 -0.55 -5.33 6.04
N THR A 69 0.70 -5.41 6.48
CA THR A 69 1.62 -4.28 6.47
C THR A 69 2.77 -4.61 5.56
N PHE A 70 3.03 -3.72 4.60
CA PHE A 70 4.09 -3.84 3.65
C PHE A 70 5.10 -2.72 3.87
N GLN A 71 6.38 -3.04 3.80
CA GLN A 71 7.46 -2.09 3.93
C GLN A 71 8.19 -1.94 2.61
N LEU A 72 8.38 -0.71 2.14
CA LEU A 72 9.16 -0.44 0.94
C LEU A 72 10.60 -0.83 1.25
N PHE A 73 11.03 -1.87 0.57
CA PHE A 73 12.39 -2.37 0.62
C PHE A 73 13.07 -1.91 -0.66
N ASN A 74 13.67 -0.73 -0.61
CA ASN A 74 14.52 -0.25 -1.68
C ASN A 74 15.98 -0.59 -1.31
N PRO A 75 16.58 -1.68 -1.84
CA PRO A 75 17.95 -2.04 -1.51
C PRO A 75 18.99 -0.99 -1.94
N ASP A 76 18.60 -0.08 -2.84
CA ASP A 76 19.49 0.94 -3.42
C ASP A 76 19.35 2.34 -2.79
N GLY A 77 18.50 2.52 -1.76
CA GLY A 77 18.39 3.83 -1.08
C GLY A 77 18.15 5.00 -2.02
N GLY A 78 17.11 4.92 -2.86
CA GLY A 78 16.88 5.84 -3.98
C GLY A 78 17.14 7.32 -3.63
N LEU A 79 18.12 7.88 -4.36
CA LEU A 79 18.57 9.27 -4.41
C LEU A 79 17.43 10.30 -4.36
#